data_AF-A0A2N1W5U4-F1
#
_entry.id   AF-A0A2N1W5U4-F1
#
_cell.length_a   1.000
_cell.length_b   1.000
_cell.length_c   1.000
_cell.angle_alpha   90.00
_cell.angle_beta   90.00
_cell.angle_gamma   90.00
#
_symmetry.space_group_name_H-M   'P 1'
#
loop_
_entity.id
_entity.type
_entity.pdbx_description
1 polymer ?
#
loop_
_entity_poly.entity_id
_entity_poly.type
_entity_poly.pdbx_seq_one_letter_code
_entity_poly.pdbx_strand_id
1 'polypeptide(L)'
;MQVILDMQGSDKRFKTGNNRSENMCAQDEEMEDVETLIGLIGNDDMTIRQRARRALVEIGAPAIGHLGRALKGFSTKEIRWEAVMALGTINHPEVIKHLVMELEDIFPDTAWAAAEGLKKFKKLAWPILLKMLVERGENSPLLRQGVYHVLTNQKDPEFDELLQALLKDLETSTAPDLKLSAAGDILKKMKLQN
;
A
#
# COMPACT_ATOMS: atom_id res chain seq x y z
N MET A 1 41.83 57.45 5.07
CA MET A 1 41.92 57.42 6.55
C MET A 1 40.66 56.72 7.04
N GLN A 2 40.84 55.57 7.69
CA GLN A 2 39.87 54.81 8.51
C GLN A 2 39.22 55.76 9.55
N VAL A 3 37.97 55.61 10.06
CA VAL A 3 37.47 54.76 11.19
C VAL A 3 36.01 55.29 11.42
N ILE A 4 34.90 54.57 11.20
CA ILE A 4 34.16 53.57 12.03
C ILE A 4 33.16 54.17 13.07
N LEU A 5 31.90 53.65 13.02
CA LEU A 5 30.81 53.50 14.04
C LEU A 5 30.08 54.77 14.55
N ASP A 6 28.76 54.83 14.84
CA ASP A 6 27.73 53.89 15.34
C ASP A 6 26.32 54.31 14.85
N MET A 7 25.42 53.41 14.39
CA MET A 7 24.40 52.66 15.15
C MET A 7 23.36 53.51 15.92
N GLN A 8 22.12 53.62 15.39
CA GLN A 8 20.89 52.93 15.88
C GLN A 8 19.61 53.56 15.30
N GLY A 9 18.66 52.71 14.90
CA GLY A 9 17.30 53.14 14.51
C GLY A 9 16.61 52.28 13.46
N SER A 10 16.78 50.95 13.48
CA SER A 10 16.10 50.03 12.57
C SER A 10 14.75 49.60 13.16
N ASP A 11 13.68 50.35 12.91
CA ASP A 11 12.30 49.84 13.07
C ASP A 11 11.67 49.63 11.69
N LYS A 12 12.03 48.50 11.06
CA LYS A 12 11.31 47.97 9.91
C LYS A 12 10.33 46.94 10.43
N ARG A 13 9.07 47.35 10.57
CA ARG A 13 7.90 46.49 10.70
C ARG A 13 7.99 45.33 9.69
N PHE A 14 8.37 44.16 10.19
CA PHE A 14 8.13 42.90 9.52
C PHE A 14 6.62 42.70 9.44
N LYS A 15 6.04 42.96 8.26
CA LYS A 15 4.74 42.39 7.91
C LYS A 15 4.98 40.94 7.49
N THR A 16 5.00 40.03 8.46
CA THR A 16 4.72 38.63 8.20
C THR A 16 3.24 38.52 7.85
N GLY A 17 2.93 38.63 6.55
CA GLY A 17 1.63 38.26 6.01
C GLY A 17 1.38 36.79 6.29
N ASN A 18 0.52 36.53 7.27
CA ASN A 18 0.04 35.23 7.68
C ASN A 18 -0.92 34.68 6.60
N ASN A 19 -0.38 34.21 5.48
CA ASN A 19 -1.17 33.59 4.40
C ASN A 19 -1.30 32.06 4.52
N ARG A 20 -1.03 31.47 5.70
CA ARG A 20 -1.15 30.01 5.91
C ARG A 20 -2.51 29.55 6.45
N SER A 21 -3.33 30.48 6.98
CA SER A 21 -4.65 30.14 7.52
C SER A 21 -5.78 30.40 6.52
N GLU A 22 -5.63 31.37 5.61
CA GLU A 22 -6.66 31.70 4.61
C GLU A 22 -6.71 30.69 3.43
N ASN A 23 -5.61 30.01 3.11
CA ASN A 23 -5.57 29.01 2.03
C ASN A 23 -6.02 27.60 2.47
N MET A 24 -6.37 27.42 3.75
CA MET A 24 -6.70 26.10 4.29
C MET A 24 -8.19 25.75 4.12
N CYS A 25 -9.10 26.75 4.14
CA CYS A 25 -10.53 26.49 3.94
C CYS A 25 -10.94 26.30 2.48
N ALA A 26 -10.25 26.93 1.52
CA ALA A 26 -10.66 26.88 0.11
C ALA A 26 -10.28 25.57 -0.61
N GLN A 27 -9.33 24.80 -0.07
CA GLN A 27 -8.89 23.53 -0.67
C GLN A 27 -9.70 22.32 -0.19
N ASP A 28 -10.41 22.44 0.94
CA ASP A 28 -11.16 21.33 1.51
C ASP A 28 -12.48 21.06 0.75
N GLU A 29 -13.04 22.06 0.07
CA GLU A 29 -14.26 21.92 -0.76
C GLU A 29 -14.00 21.25 -2.13
N GLU A 30 -12.76 21.25 -2.66
CA GLU A 30 -12.44 20.55 -3.92
C GLU A 30 -12.17 19.04 -3.73
N MET A 31 -12.10 18.56 -2.49
CA MET A 31 -11.72 17.19 -2.13
C MET A 31 -12.93 16.25 -1.88
N GLU A 32 -14.08 16.51 -2.49
CA GLU A 32 -15.27 15.65 -2.32
C GLU A 32 -15.39 14.55 -3.39
N ASP A 33 -14.86 14.77 -4.60
CA ASP A 33 -14.98 13.80 -5.69
C ASP A 33 -13.82 12.80 -5.74
N VAL A 34 -14.13 11.53 -5.95
CA VAL A 34 -13.15 10.44 -5.97
C VAL A 34 -12.12 10.62 -7.08
N GLU A 35 -12.50 11.05 -8.29
CA GLU A 35 -11.53 11.22 -9.39
C GLU A 35 -10.59 12.41 -9.13
N THR A 36 -11.09 13.50 -8.55
CA THR A 36 -10.22 14.62 -8.11
C THR A 36 -9.21 14.14 -7.08
N LEU A 37 -9.65 13.37 -6.09
CA LEU A 37 -8.76 12.82 -5.07
C LEU A 37 -7.72 11.85 -5.65
N ILE A 38 -8.07 11.05 -6.66
CA ILE A 38 -7.11 10.22 -7.40
C ILE A 38 -6.05 11.06 -8.11
N GLY A 39 -6.41 12.22 -8.67
CA GLY A 39 -5.42 13.15 -9.21
C GLY A 39 -4.47 13.69 -8.14
N LEU A 40 -5.00 14.00 -6.95
CA LEU A 40 -4.25 14.63 -5.87
C LEU A 40 -3.29 13.69 -5.12
N ILE A 41 -3.49 12.36 -5.15
CA ILE A 41 -2.50 11.41 -4.60
C ILE A 41 -1.21 11.35 -5.43
N GLY A 42 -1.17 11.96 -6.62
CA GLY A 42 0.05 12.15 -7.42
C GLY A 42 0.68 13.54 -7.31
N ASN A 43 0.17 14.42 -6.45
CA ASN A 43 0.66 15.79 -6.31
C ASN A 43 2.11 15.83 -5.80
N ASP A 44 2.91 16.83 -6.17
CA ASP A 44 4.30 16.97 -5.68
C ASP A 44 4.37 17.28 -4.17
N ASP A 45 3.38 17.99 -3.62
CA ASP A 45 3.28 18.28 -2.20
C ASP A 45 2.78 17.04 -1.42
N MET A 46 3.66 16.52 -0.57
CA MET A 46 3.38 15.38 0.31
C MET A 46 2.15 15.61 1.22
N THR A 47 1.91 16.84 1.65
CA THR A 47 0.76 17.20 2.49
C THR A 47 -0.54 17.03 1.72
N ILE A 48 -0.57 17.44 0.46
CA ILE A 48 -1.74 17.29 -0.42
C ILE A 48 -1.99 15.81 -0.69
N ARG A 49 -0.95 15.03 -1.03
CA ARG A 49 -1.09 13.58 -1.23
C ARG A 49 -1.68 12.86 -0.01
N GLN A 50 -1.19 13.18 1.19
CA GLN A 50 -1.66 12.55 2.42
C GLN A 50 -3.11 12.93 2.75
N ARG A 51 -3.51 14.18 2.51
CA ARG A 51 -4.90 14.63 2.68
C ARG A 51 -5.82 13.90 1.71
N ALA A 52 -5.44 13.83 0.44
CA ALA A 52 -6.20 13.14 -0.58
C ALA A 52 -6.37 11.65 -0.26
N ARG A 53 -5.28 10.99 0.17
CA ARG A 53 -5.33 9.60 0.65
C ARG A 53 -6.30 9.44 1.82
N ARG A 54 -6.24 10.33 2.81
CA ARG A 54 -7.12 10.25 3.99
C ARG A 54 -8.59 10.38 3.59
N ALA A 55 -8.91 11.33 2.71
CA ALA A 55 -10.26 11.48 2.18
C ALA A 55 -10.72 10.22 1.42
N LEU A 56 -9.88 9.62 0.56
CA LEU A 56 -10.19 8.36 -0.13
C LEU A 56 -10.45 7.20 0.85
N VAL A 57 -9.71 7.15 1.97
CA VAL A 57 -9.92 6.16 3.03
C VAL A 57 -11.26 6.40 3.75
N GLU A 58 -11.59 7.66 4.03
CA GLU A 58 -12.87 8.04 4.65
C GLU A 58 -14.07 7.73 3.75
N ILE A 59 -13.93 7.88 2.43
CA ILE A 59 -14.92 7.45 1.44
C ILE A 59 -15.11 5.92 1.50
N GLY A 60 -14.03 5.16 1.64
CA GLY A 60 -14.09 3.72 1.87
C GLY A 60 -14.35 2.90 0.61
N ALA A 61 -15.32 1.99 0.65
CA ALA A 61 -15.57 1.02 -0.43
C ALA A 61 -15.76 1.62 -1.84
N PRO A 62 -16.46 2.76 -2.02
CA PRO A 62 -16.59 3.40 -3.33
C PRO A 62 -15.25 3.80 -3.98
N ALA A 63 -14.22 4.12 -3.18
CA ALA A 63 -12.92 4.51 -3.69
C ALA A 63 -12.08 3.33 -4.22
N ILE A 64 -12.40 2.08 -3.83
CA ILE A 64 -11.58 0.89 -4.13
C ILE A 64 -11.37 0.71 -5.63
N GLY A 65 -12.44 0.82 -6.42
CA GLY A 65 -12.36 0.64 -7.87
C GLY A 65 -11.53 1.73 -8.56
N HIS A 66 -11.55 2.96 -8.03
CA HIS A 66 -10.78 4.08 -8.55
C HIS A 66 -9.29 3.94 -8.19
N LEU A 67 -8.99 3.61 -6.94
CA LEU A 67 -7.64 3.28 -6.47
C LEU A 67 -7.04 2.11 -7.25
N GLY A 68 -7.83 1.06 -7.51
CA GLY A 68 -7.43 -0.07 -8.33
C GLY A 68 -7.13 0.27 -9.79
N ARG A 69 -7.74 1.32 -10.34
CA ARG A 69 -7.38 1.86 -11.67
C ARG A 69 -6.11 2.70 -11.62
N ALA A 70 -5.91 3.48 -10.55
CA ALA A 70 -4.72 4.31 -10.36
C ALA A 70 -3.41 3.49 -10.29
N LEU A 71 -3.51 2.22 -9.92
CA LEU A 71 -2.38 1.26 -9.90
C LEU A 71 -2.00 0.70 -11.28
N LYS A 72 -2.83 0.89 -12.31
CA LYS A 72 -2.60 0.33 -13.66
C LYS A 72 -1.82 1.31 -14.53
N GLY A 73 -0.99 0.78 -15.43
CA GLY A 73 -0.30 1.57 -16.47
C GLY A 73 1.00 2.25 -16.00
N PHE A 74 1.35 3.38 -16.61
CA PHE A 74 2.57 4.16 -16.31
C PHE A 74 2.36 5.14 -15.13
N SER A 75 1.76 4.67 -14.05
CA SER A 75 1.61 5.45 -12.81
C SER A 75 2.96 5.70 -12.13
N THR A 76 3.17 6.88 -11.54
CA THR A 76 4.38 7.21 -10.80
C THR A 76 4.51 6.40 -9.51
N LYS A 77 5.72 6.34 -8.94
CA LYS A 77 5.96 5.65 -7.66
C LYS A 77 5.04 6.20 -6.56
N GLU A 78 4.85 7.52 -6.53
CA GLU A 78 4.05 8.24 -5.54
C GLU A 78 2.58 7.83 -5.62
N ILE A 79 1.99 7.83 -6.82
CA ILE A 79 0.59 7.44 -7.03
C ILE A 79 0.37 6.00 -6.56
N ARG A 80 1.27 5.08 -6.93
CA ARG A 80 1.14 3.67 -6.58
C ARG A 80 1.25 3.44 -5.08
N TRP A 81 2.24 4.04 -4.45
CA TRP A 81 2.42 3.97 -3.01
C TRP A 81 1.19 4.50 -2.26
N GLU A 82 0.70 5.69 -2.59
CA GLU A 82 -0.45 6.26 -1.89
C GLU A 82 -1.74 5.47 -2.16
N ALA A 83 -1.91 4.95 -3.38
CA ALA A 83 -3.07 4.13 -3.73
C ALA A 83 -3.07 2.78 -2.97
N VAL A 84 -1.93 2.10 -2.88
CA VAL A 84 -1.79 0.87 -2.08
C VAL A 84 -2.00 1.16 -0.59
N MET A 85 -1.45 2.26 -0.07
CA MET A 85 -1.65 2.66 1.32
C MET A 85 -3.13 2.95 1.62
N ALA A 86 -3.85 3.60 0.69
CA ALA A 86 -5.30 3.81 0.81
C ALA A 86 -6.04 2.48 0.87
N LEU A 87 -5.82 1.60 -0.12
CA LEU A 87 -6.45 0.28 -0.20
C LEU A 87 -6.19 -0.57 1.06
N GLY A 88 -4.95 -0.58 1.56
CA GLY A 88 -4.58 -1.28 2.79
C GLY A 88 -5.16 -0.68 4.07
N THR A 89 -5.77 0.51 4.00
CA THR A 89 -6.41 1.20 5.13
C THR A 89 -7.94 1.11 5.08
N ILE A 90 -8.55 1.05 3.89
CA ILE A 90 -10.03 0.94 3.71
C ILE A 90 -10.64 -0.31 4.37
N ASN A 91 -9.84 -1.33 4.72
CA ASN A 91 -10.25 -2.52 5.50
C ASN A 91 -11.53 -3.21 4.97
N HIS A 92 -11.71 -3.23 3.65
CA HIS A 92 -12.85 -3.87 2.99
C HIS A 92 -12.36 -5.10 2.21
N PRO A 93 -13.04 -6.26 2.25
CA PRO A 93 -12.56 -7.49 1.60
C PRO A 93 -12.26 -7.35 0.10
N GLU A 94 -12.94 -6.44 -0.60
CA GLU A 94 -12.69 -6.19 -2.02
C GLU A 94 -11.28 -5.64 -2.31
N VAL A 95 -10.59 -5.05 -1.33
CA VAL A 95 -9.21 -4.57 -1.54
C VAL A 95 -8.23 -5.73 -1.71
N ILE A 96 -8.54 -6.93 -1.21
CA ILE A 96 -7.63 -8.09 -1.23
C ILE A 96 -7.20 -8.41 -2.67
N LYS A 97 -8.13 -8.40 -3.63
CA LYS A 97 -7.82 -8.68 -5.04
C LYS A 97 -6.84 -7.66 -5.62
N HIS A 98 -6.93 -6.41 -5.19
CA HIS A 98 -6.05 -5.34 -5.66
C HIS A 98 -4.66 -5.46 -5.02
N LEU A 99 -4.59 -5.63 -3.69
CA LEU A 99 -3.32 -5.75 -2.98
C LEU A 99 -2.52 -7.00 -3.40
N VAL A 100 -3.18 -8.12 -3.72
CA VAL A 100 -2.47 -9.33 -4.21
C VAL A 100 -1.79 -9.10 -5.56
N MET A 101 -2.35 -8.25 -6.42
CA MET A 101 -1.71 -7.89 -7.70
C MET A 101 -0.45 -7.05 -7.47
N GLU A 102 -0.44 -6.19 -6.45
CA GLU A 102 0.69 -5.31 -6.15
C GLU A 102 1.83 -6.00 -5.37
N LEU A 103 1.71 -7.29 -5.02
CA LEU A 103 2.84 -8.04 -4.43
C LEU A 103 4.03 -8.20 -5.39
N GLU A 104 3.80 -8.01 -6.69
CA GLU A 104 4.81 -8.06 -7.74
C GLU A 104 5.16 -6.67 -8.29
N ASP A 105 4.82 -5.63 -7.55
CA ASP A 105 5.14 -4.26 -7.93
C ASP A 105 6.66 -4.09 -8.15
N ILE A 106 7.02 -3.42 -9.26
CA ILE A 106 8.41 -3.07 -9.60
C ILE A 106 9.10 -2.21 -8.53
N PHE A 107 8.34 -1.50 -7.70
CA PHE A 107 8.79 -0.71 -6.57
C PHE A 107 8.65 -1.52 -5.29
N PRO A 108 9.77 -1.91 -4.65
CA PRO A 108 9.75 -2.75 -3.45
C PRO A 108 8.95 -2.16 -2.28
N ASP A 109 8.98 -0.82 -2.14
CA ASP A 109 8.20 -0.11 -1.13
C ASP A 109 6.70 -0.39 -1.30
N THR A 110 6.19 -0.30 -2.53
CA THR A 110 4.77 -0.54 -2.80
C THR A 110 4.38 -2.00 -2.60
N ALA A 111 5.23 -2.94 -3.02
CA ALA A 111 5.02 -4.37 -2.76
C ALA A 111 4.98 -4.68 -1.26
N TRP A 112 5.87 -4.05 -0.47
CA TRP A 112 5.88 -4.17 0.99
C TRP A 112 4.59 -3.60 1.61
N ALA A 113 4.15 -2.43 1.16
CA ALA A 113 2.90 -1.82 1.63
C ALA A 113 1.68 -2.69 1.31
N ALA A 114 1.66 -3.32 0.13
CA ALA A 114 0.61 -4.26 -0.25
C ALA A 114 0.59 -5.48 0.67
N ALA A 115 1.76 -6.03 0.99
CA ALA A 115 1.90 -7.16 1.89
C ALA A 115 1.46 -6.82 3.34
N GLU A 116 1.83 -5.64 3.85
CA GLU A 116 1.36 -5.15 5.15
C GLU A 116 -0.15 -4.90 5.19
N GLY A 117 -0.73 -4.39 4.10
CA GLY A 117 -2.17 -4.27 3.94
C GLY A 117 -2.86 -5.65 4.01
N LEU A 118 -2.34 -6.64 3.29
CA LEU A 118 -2.88 -8.00 3.26
C LEU A 118 -2.81 -8.71 4.61
N LYS A 119 -1.76 -8.48 5.42
CA LYS A 119 -1.61 -9.07 6.76
C LYS A 119 -2.76 -8.74 7.69
N LYS A 120 -3.40 -7.58 7.53
CA LYS A 120 -4.56 -7.15 8.33
C LYS A 120 -5.80 -8.04 8.09
N PHE A 121 -5.92 -8.61 6.89
CA PHE A 121 -7.03 -9.50 6.51
C PHE A 121 -6.84 -10.95 6.99
N LYS A 122 -5.63 -11.31 7.45
CA LYS A 122 -5.32 -12.65 8.00
C LYS A 122 -5.82 -13.76 7.05
N LYS A 123 -6.50 -14.78 7.59
CA LYS A 123 -7.04 -15.93 6.87
C LYS A 123 -7.98 -15.57 5.71
N LEU A 124 -8.62 -14.39 5.74
CA LEU A 124 -9.50 -13.94 4.65
C LEU A 124 -8.74 -13.70 3.34
N ALA A 125 -7.45 -13.32 3.41
CA ALA A 125 -6.63 -13.10 2.23
C ALA A 125 -6.07 -14.41 1.63
N TRP A 126 -6.01 -15.49 2.41
CA TRP A 126 -5.31 -16.72 2.04
C TRP A 126 -5.84 -17.38 0.76
N PRO A 127 -7.15 -17.48 0.51
CA PRO A 127 -7.64 -18.16 -0.69
C PRO A 127 -7.14 -17.51 -1.98
N ILE A 128 -7.17 -16.18 -2.05
CA ILE A 128 -6.73 -15.42 -3.23
C ILE A 128 -5.20 -15.48 -3.33
N LEU A 129 -4.49 -15.28 -2.22
CA LEU A 129 -3.04 -15.30 -2.15
C LEU A 129 -2.45 -16.65 -2.59
N LEU A 130 -2.96 -17.75 -2.01
CA LEU A 130 -2.46 -19.10 -2.26
C LEU A 130 -2.85 -19.60 -3.64
N LYS A 131 -4.05 -19.25 -4.13
CA LYS A 131 -4.45 -19.57 -5.52
C LYS A 131 -3.47 -18.92 -6.49
N MET A 132 -3.19 -17.64 -6.29
CA MET A 132 -2.26 -16.88 -7.10
C MET A 132 -0.84 -17.46 -7.03
N LEU A 133 -0.39 -17.86 -5.84
CA LEU A 133 0.90 -18.52 -5.66
C LEU A 133 0.99 -19.85 -6.43
N VAL A 134 -0.04 -20.68 -6.38
CA VAL A 134 -0.08 -21.97 -7.11
C VAL A 134 -0.10 -21.74 -8.63
N GLU A 135 -0.81 -20.72 -9.12
CA GLU A 135 -0.96 -20.46 -10.55
C GLU A 135 0.29 -19.87 -11.22
N ARG A 136 1.04 -19.02 -10.51
CA ARG A 136 2.17 -18.26 -11.11
C ARG A 136 3.43 -18.17 -10.24
N GLY A 137 3.40 -18.68 -9.01
CA GLY A 137 4.49 -18.53 -8.05
C GLY A 137 5.80 -19.23 -8.44
N GLU A 138 5.73 -20.27 -9.27
CA GLU A 138 6.93 -20.92 -9.83
C GLU A 138 7.77 -19.93 -10.65
N ASN A 139 7.12 -19.14 -11.50
CA ASN A 139 7.75 -18.20 -12.43
C ASN A 139 7.93 -16.78 -11.87
N SER A 140 7.50 -16.52 -10.63
CA SER A 140 7.54 -15.18 -10.04
C SER A 140 8.22 -15.16 -8.66
N PRO A 141 9.53 -14.84 -8.62
CA PRO A 141 10.25 -14.64 -7.36
C PRO A 141 9.64 -13.53 -6.49
N LEU A 142 9.18 -12.44 -7.11
CA LEU A 142 8.55 -11.32 -6.41
C LEU A 142 7.28 -11.76 -5.70
N LEU A 143 6.43 -12.54 -6.38
CA LEU A 143 5.22 -13.08 -5.76
C LEU A 143 5.56 -13.98 -4.58
N ARG A 144 6.56 -14.86 -4.71
CA ARG A 144 6.99 -15.73 -3.61
C ARG A 144 7.43 -14.93 -2.40
N GLN A 145 8.25 -13.90 -2.62
CA GLN A 145 8.70 -13.01 -1.56
C GLN A 145 7.54 -12.25 -0.91
N GLY A 146 6.63 -11.70 -1.72
CA GLY A 146 5.44 -11.00 -1.22
C GLY A 146 4.54 -11.92 -0.40
N VAL A 147 4.26 -13.13 -0.91
CA VAL A 147 3.46 -14.15 -0.21
C VAL A 147 4.14 -14.58 1.09
N TYR A 148 5.46 -14.82 1.07
CA TYR A 148 6.24 -15.12 2.25
C TYR A 148 6.07 -14.01 3.30
N HIS A 149 6.21 -12.75 2.90
CA HIS A 149 6.04 -11.60 3.80
C HIS A 149 4.64 -11.53 4.42
N VAL A 150 3.59 -11.79 3.62
CA VAL A 150 2.20 -11.79 4.10
C VAL A 150 1.95 -12.92 5.12
N LEU A 151 2.45 -14.12 4.85
CA LEU A 151 2.21 -15.29 5.68
C LEU A 151 3.13 -15.37 6.90
N THR A 152 4.27 -14.68 6.87
CA THR A 152 5.19 -14.62 8.00
C THR A 152 4.49 -14.03 9.23
N ASN A 153 4.63 -14.70 10.37
CA ASN A 153 3.98 -14.38 11.65
C ASN A 153 2.45 -14.51 11.68
N GLN A 154 1.82 -15.00 10.61
CA GLN A 154 0.43 -15.47 10.70
C GLN A 154 0.41 -16.80 11.44
N LYS A 155 -0.59 -16.99 12.29
CA LYS A 155 -0.80 -18.23 13.06
C LYS A 155 -2.25 -18.66 12.92
N ASP A 156 -2.43 -19.94 12.65
CA ASP A 156 -3.73 -20.59 12.69
C ASP A 156 -3.45 -22.05 13.08
N PRO A 157 -3.84 -22.48 14.30
CA PRO A 157 -3.52 -23.82 14.80
C PRO A 157 -3.91 -24.95 13.84
N GLU A 158 -4.89 -24.71 12.98
CA GLU A 158 -5.36 -25.69 12.02
C GLU A 158 -4.43 -25.83 10.78
N PHE A 159 -3.66 -24.80 10.49
CA PHE A 159 -2.78 -24.71 9.31
C PHE A 159 -1.31 -24.50 9.66
N ASP A 160 -0.94 -24.37 10.94
CA ASP A 160 0.42 -24.02 11.37
C ASP A 160 1.50 -24.93 10.76
N GLU A 161 1.29 -26.25 10.72
CA GLU A 161 2.24 -27.19 10.09
C GLU A 161 2.40 -26.93 8.58
N LEU A 162 1.28 -26.72 7.88
CA LEU A 162 1.27 -26.44 6.44
C LEU A 162 1.85 -25.06 6.13
N LEU A 163 1.60 -24.06 6.98
CA LEU A 163 2.18 -22.73 6.87
C LEU A 163 3.69 -22.77 7.07
N GLN A 164 4.19 -23.51 8.06
CA GLN A 164 5.63 -23.65 8.30
C GLN A 164 6.33 -24.35 7.12
N ALA A 165 5.73 -25.42 6.60
CA ALA A 165 6.23 -26.09 5.40
C ALA A 165 6.28 -25.12 4.21
N LEU A 166 5.20 -24.38 3.96
CA LEU A 166 5.12 -23.41 2.88
C LEU A 166 6.16 -22.28 3.04
N LEU A 167 6.31 -21.71 4.23
CA LEU A 167 7.28 -20.63 4.48
C LEU A 167 8.71 -21.10 4.24
N LYS A 168 9.04 -22.33 4.65
CA LYS A 168 10.35 -22.93 4.39
C LYS A 168 10.60 -23.12 2.88
N ASP A 169 9.59 -23.57 2.14
CA ASP A 169 9.71 -23.71 0.68
C ASP A 169 9.93 -22.35 0.01
N LEU A 170 9.22 -21.31 0.46
CA LEU A 170 9.36 -19.95 -0.05
C LEU A 170 10.72 -19.29 0.30
N GLU A 171 11.25 -19.54 1.50
CA GLU A 171 12.55 -19.01 1.95
C GLU A 171 13.73 -19.64 1.19
N THR A 172 13.63 -20.93 0.88
CA THR A 172 14.73 -21.72 0.27
C THR A 172 14.78 -21.64 -1.26
N SER A 173 13.80 -21.01 -1.91
CA SER A 173 13.61 -21.12 -3.36
C SER A 173 14.39 -20.11 -4.20
N THR A 174 15.62 -20.48 -4.57
CA THR A 174 16.26 -20.09 -5.84
C THR A 174 16.15 -21.20 -6.91
N ALA A 175 15.55 -22.34 -6.57
CA ALA A 175 15.58 -23.56 -7.38
C ALA A 175 14.37 -23.70 -8.34
N PRO A 176 14.58 -24.29 -9.54
CA PRO A 176 13.54 -24.48 -10.55
C PRO A 176 12.44 -25.50 -10.19
N ASP A 177 12.64 -26.34 -9.16
CA ASP A 177 11.70 -27.41 -8.78
C ASP A 177 10.87 -27.08 -7.52
N LEU A 178 10.38 -25.84 -7.42
CA LEU A 178 9.62 -25.41 -6.24
C LEU A 178 8.28 -26.16 -6.14
N LYS A 179 8.17 -27.02 -5.14
CA LYS A 179 6.91 -27.74 -4.84
C LYS A 179 6.04 -26.90 -3.91
N LEU A 180 5.19 -26.04 -4.48
CA LEU A 180 4.16 -25.29 -3.73
C LEU A 180 2.98 -26.19 -3.27
N SER A 181 3.25 -27.47 -2.96
CA SER A 181 2.23 -28.44 -2.58
C SER A 181 1.51 -28.04 -1.29
N ALA A 182 2.24 -27.47 -0.33
CA ALA A 182 1.66 -26.96 0.91
C ALA A 182 0.59 -25.88 0.65
N ALA A 183 0.81 -24.98 -0.31
CA ALA A 183 -0.20 -23.98 -0.69
C ALA A 183 -1.47 -24.63 -1.27
N GLY A 184 -1.30 -25.64 -2.12
CA GLY A 184 -2.42 -26.42 -2.66
C GLY A 184 -3.18 -27.19 -1.58
N ASP A 185 -2.48 -27.75 -0.60
CA ASP A 185 -3.09 -28.52 0.48
C ASP A 185 -3.84 -27.65 1.48
N ILE A 186 -3.32 -26.44 1.79
CA ILE A 186 -4.07 -25.43 2.54
C ILE A 186 -5.38 -25.08 1.82
N LEU A 187 -5.33 -24.80 0.50
CA LEU A 187 -6.52 -24.49 -0.28
C LEU A 187 -7.56 -25.62 -0.28
N LYS A 188 -7.12 -26.88 -0.45
CA LYS A 188 -8.02 -28.04 -0.39
C LYS A 188 -8.68 -28.13 0.99
N LYS A 189 -7.89 -28.02 2.05
CA LYS A 189 -8.40 -28.12 3.43
C LYS A 189 -9.40 -27.00 3.74
N MET A 190 -9.14 -25.75 3.34
CA MET A 190 -10.10 -24.65 3.48
C MET A 190 -11.43 -24.89 2.75
N LYS A 191 -11.42 -25.55 1.57
CA LYS A 191 -12.63 -25.87 0.82
C LYS A 191 -13.46 -26.99 1.44
N LEU A 192 -12.85 -27.90 2.18
CA LEU A 192 -13.54 -29.02 2.84
C LEU A 192 -14.35 -28.57 4.08
N GLN A 193 -14.21 -27.31 4.51
CA GLN A 193 -14.83 -26.77 5.72
C GLN A 193 -16.02 -25.84 5.44
N ASN A 194 -16.29 -25.52 4.17
CA ASN A 194 -17.41 -24.69 3.72
C ASN A 194 -18.53 -25.58 3.17
#